data_AF-A0A8T6IJW8-F1
#
_entry.id   AF-A0A8T6IJW8-F1
#
_cell.length_a   1.000
_cell.length_b   1.000
_cell.length_c   1.000
_cell.angle_alpha   90.00
_cell.angle_beta   90.00
_cell.angle_gamma   90.00
#
_symmetry.space_group_name_H-M   'P 1'
#
loop_
_entity.id
_entity.type
_entity.pdbx_description
1 polymer ?
#
loop_
_entity_poly.entity_id
_entity_poly.type
_entity_poly.pdbx_seq_one_letter_code
_entity_poly.pdbx_strand_id
1 'polypeptide(L)'
;MRRHVSVVDQREPVASLKGALRDLRAGKSLLLYPRGEIEADPALYLEAALETLPQWSRSFELLARHVPDLAIVPFAVGGVISRAALRNPIVRRYRDHDKRHFLAATFQMMFPVYRDPVISLCFGGALRGDCATRAPVLARMADLVRRVHEEQRTLSAGGG
;
A
#
# COMPACT_ATOMS: atom_id res chain seq x y z
N MET A 1 25.15 -0.25 7.56
CA MET A 1 24.02 0.63 7.16
C MET A 1 22.92 0.48 8.20
N ARG A 2 22.75 1.43 9.13
CA ARG A 2 21.74 1.33 10.21
C ARG A 2 20.37 1.75 9.66
N ARG A 3 19.42 0.82 9.61
CA ARG A 3 18.02 1.10 9.25
C ARG A 3 17.26 1.49 10.51
N HIS A 4 16.84 2.75 10.60
CA HIS A 4 15.96 3.21 11.67
C HIS A 4 14.52 3.20 11.16
N VAL A 5 13.65 2.41 11.79
CA VAL A 5 12.20 2.45 11.57
C VAL A 5 11.62 3.27 12.70
N SER A 6 11.22 4.50 12.42
CA SER A 6 10.46 5.34 13.35
C SER A 6 8.97 5.08 13.08
N VAL A 7 8.29 4.41 14.00
CA VAL A 7 6.82 4.28 13.95
C VAL A 7 6.22 5.58 14.45
N VAL A 8 5.33 6.15 13.65
CA VAL A 8 4.70 7.45 13.91
C VAL A 8 3.37 7.22 14.65
N ASP A 9 3.19 7.84 15.83
CA ASP A 9 1.99 7.67 16.66
C ASP A 9 0.81 8.50 16.09
N GLN A 10 -0.31 7.84 15.80
CA GLN A 10 -1.50 8.51 15.26
C GLN A 10 -2.28 9.31 16.31
N ARG A 11 -2.03 9.11 17.61
CA ARG A 11 -2.72 9.82 18.70
C ARG A 11 -2.26 11.26 18.87
N GLU A 12 -1.05 11.57 18.42
CA GLU A 12 -0.46 12.92 18.44
C GLU A 12 -0.03 13.36 17.03
N PRO A 13 -0.99 13.63 16.12
CA PRO A 13 -0.70 13.81 14.70
C PRO A 13 0.28 14.95 14.41
N VAL A 14 0.24 16.03 15.22
CA VAL A 14 1.15 17.17 15.08
C VAL A 14 2.58 16.83 15.50
N ALA A 15 2.75 16.15 16.64
CA ALA A 15 4.08 15.74 17.13
C ALA A 15 4.72 14.74 16.17
N SER A 16 3.90 13.81 15.68
CA SER A 16 4.22 12.83 14.66
C SER A 16 4.69 13.45 13.34
N LEU A 17 3.97 14.44 12.81
CA LEU A 17 4.39 15.16 11.61
C LEU A 17 5.72 15.90 11.82
N LYS A 18 5.91 16.56 12.97
CA LYS A 18 7.17 17.23 13.32
C LYS A 18 8.33 16.24 13.40
N GLY A 19 8.12 15.07 14.01
CA GLY A 19 9.10 13.99 14.10
C GLY A 19 9.51 13.48 12.72
N ALA A 20 8.53 13.23 11.84
CA ALA A 20 8.76 12.84 10.46
C ALA A 20 9.57 13.89 9.68
N LEU A 21 9.22 15.18 9.80
CA LEU A 21 9.97 16.26 9.18
C LEU A 21 11.43 16.33 9.65
N ARG A 22 11.66 16.19 10.97
CA ARG A 22 13.02 16.15 11.53
C ARG A 22 13.81 14.98 10.96
N ASP A 23 13.22 13.79 10.93
CA ASP A 23 13.87 12.58 10.43
C ASP A 23 14.19 12.70 8.93
N LEU A 24 13.28 13.21 8.11
CA LEU A 24 13.52 13.46 6.68
C LEU A 24 14.62 14.49 6.44
N ARG A 25 14.64 15.60 7.19
CA ARG A 25 15.72 16.61 7.10
C ARG A 25 17.08 16.07 7.53
N ALA A 26 17.11 15.08 8.41
CA ALA A 26 18.32 14.36 8.79
C ALA A 26 18.75 13.29 7.76
N GLY A 27 18.11 13.23 6.59
CA GLY A 27 18.43 12.28 5.51
C GLY A 27 17.89 10.88 5.72
N LYS A 28 16.94 10.68 6.65
CA LYS A 28 16.26 9.39 6.82
C LYS A 28 15.13 9.24 5.79
N SER A 29 14.61 8.02 5.67
CA SER A 29 13.46 7.70 4.83
C SER A 29 12.20 7.50 5.68
N LEU A 30 11.05 7.82 5.11
CA LEU A 30 9.73 7.62 5.71
C LEU A 30 8.90 6.71 4.81
N LEU A 31 8.30 5.69 5.42
CA LEU A 31 7.24 4.90 4.79
C LEU A 31 5.89 5.42 5.27
N LEU A 32 5.01 5.79 4.33
CA LEU A 32 3.71 6.39 4.62
C LEU A 32 2.59 5.56 3.99
N TYR A 33 1.53 5.35 4.76
CA TYR A 33 0.27 4.75 4.31
C TYR A 33 -0.82 5.84 4.32
N PRO A 34 -1.02 6.55 3.21
CA PRO A 34 -1.75 7.82 3.24
C PRO A 34 -3.24 7.67 3.55
N ARG A 35 -3.83 6.49 3.32
CA ARG A 35 -5.23 6.20 3.63
C ARG A 35 -5.49 6.04 5.13
N GLY A 36 -4.52 5.53 5.89
CA GLY A 36 -4.63 5.26 7.33
C GLY A 36 -5.54 4.08 7.70
N GLU A 37 -6.15 3.42 6.72
CA GLU A 37 -7.03 2.25 6.87
C GLU A 37 -6.50 1.09 6.03
N ILE A 38 -7.03 -0.11 6.25
CA ILE A 38 -6.70 -1.27 5.41
C ILE A 38 -7.27 -1.03 4.01
N GLU A 39 -6.39 -0.97 3.02
CA GLU A 39 -6.76 -0.83 1.61
C GLU A 39 -7.02 -2.20 0.97
N ALA A 40 -7.91 -2.23 -0.02
CA ALA A 40 -8.18 -3.44 -0.79
C ALA A 40 -6.93 -3.88 -1.57
N ASP A 41 -6.68 -5.20 -1.61
CA ASP A 41 -5.58 -5.77 -2.38
C ASP A 41 -5.85 -5.58 -3.89
N PRO A 42 -5.02 -4.81 -4.62
CA PRO A 42 -5.24 -4.52 -6.03
C PRO A 42 -5.15 -5.77 -6.91
N ALA A 43 -4.46 -6.83 -6.48
CA ALA A 43 -4.40 -8.10 -7.21
C ALA A 43 -5.75 -8.83 -7.27
N LEU A 44 -6.66 -8.48 -6.37
CA LEU A 44 -7.95 -9.14 -6.19
C LEU A 44 -9.12 -8.19 -6.51
N TYR A 45 -9.02 -6.92 -6.11
CA TYR A 45 -10.09 -5.93 -6.20
C TYR A 45 -9.56 -4.60 -6.73
N LEU A 46 -9.30 -4.58 -8.04
CA LEU A 46 -8.72 -3.42 -8.72
C LEU A 46 -9.55 -2.14 -8.52
N GLU A 47 -10.86 -2.21 -8.79
CA GLU A 47 -11.73 -1.02 -8.69
C GLU A 47 -11.79 -0.47 -7.27
N ALA A 48 -11.99 -1.35 -6.28
CA ALA A 48 -12.01 -0.95 -4.86
C ALA A 48 -10.67 -0.33 -4.43
N ALA A 49 -9.53 -0.85 -4.90
CA ALA A 49 -8.23 -0.24 -4.64
C ALA A 49 -8.12 1.17 -5.26
N LEU A 50 -8.59 1.36 -6.50
CA LEU A 50 -8.57 2.66 -7.17
C LEU A 50 -9.49 3.69 -6.51
N GLU A 51 -10.67 3.27 -6.03
CA GLU A 51 -11.66 4.12 -5.35
C GLU A 51 -11.16 4.70 -4.02
N THR A 52 -10.15 4.11 -3.40
CA THR A 52 -9.56 4.61 -2.14
C THR A 52 -8.55 5.73 -2.35
N LEU A 53 -7.92 5.83 -3.52
CA LEU A 53 -6.88 6.83 -3.81
C LEU A 53 -7.35 8.29 -3.57
N PRO A 54 -8.57 8.70 -3.96
CA PRO A 54 -9.09 10.02 -3.66
C PRO A 54 -9.25 10.32 -2.16
N GLN A 55 -9.26 9.30 -1.29
CA GLN A 55 -9.44 9.43 0.16
C GLN A 55 -8.10 9.57 0.91
N TRP A 56 -6.96 9.45 0.22
CA TRP A 56 -5.63 9.58 0.81
C TRP A 56 -5.42 10.94 1.48
N SER A 57 -4.73 10.97 2.62
CA SER A 57 -4.34 12.21 3.29
C SER A 57 -3.35 13.03 2.44
N ARG A 58 -3.32 14.35 2.61
CA ARG A 58 -2.37 15.26 1.93
C ARG A 58 -1.04 15.42 2.68
N SER A 59 -0.77 14.56 3.67
CA SER A 59 0.42 14.65 4.52
C SER A 59 1.72 14.58 3.73
N PHE A 60 1.79 13.75 2.68
CA PHE A 60 2.95 13.66 1.80
C PHE A 60 3.26 14.97 1.05
N GLU A 61 2.24 15.72 0.62
CA GLU A 61 2.44 17.03 -0.02
C GLU A 61 3.05 18.03 0.97
N LEU A 62 2.59 18.00 2.23
CA LEU A 62 3.13 18.86 3.27
C LEU A 62 4.60 18.52 3.55
N LEU A 63 4.95 17.24 3.61
CA LEU A 63 6.33 16.80 3.78
C LEU A 63 7.22 17.29 2.64
N ALA A 64 6.79 17.11 1.38
CA ALA A 64 7.54 17.57 0.21
C ALA A 64 7.72 19.08 0.14
N ARG A 65 6.73 19.86 0.61
CA ARG A 65 6.85 21.32 0.69
C ARG A 65 7.86 21.80 1.73
N HIS A 66 8.07 21.04 2.80
CA HIS A 66 8.92 21.46 3.94
C HIS A 66 10.32 20.84 3.94
N VAL A 67 10.57 19.89 3.05
CA VAL A 67 11.86 19.23 2.85
C VAL A 67 12.26 19.43 1.39
N PRO A 68 13.18 20.37 1.10
CA PRO A 68 13.70 20.57 -0.25
C PRO A 68 14.22 19.27 -0.85
N ASP A 69 14.00 19.07 -2.15
CA ASP A 69 14.45 17.90 -2.92
C ASP A 69 13.94 16.53 -2.43
N LEU A 70 12.91 16.51 -1.57
CA LEU A 70 12.31 15.27 -1.11
C LEU A 70 11.78 14.43 -2.29
N ALA A 71 12.31 13.22 -2.40
CA ALA A 71 11.86 12.24 -3.39
C ALA A 71 10.70 11.43 -2.82
N ILE A 72 9.50 11.61 -3.38
CA ILE A 72 8.37 10.72 -3.13
C ILE A 72 8.46 9.56 -4.12
N VAL A 73 8.62 8.34 -3.60
CA VAL A 73 8.63 7.11 -4.41
C VAL A 73 7.33 6.35 -4.14
N PRO A 74 6.31 6.50 -5.02
CA PRO A 74 5.09 5.72 -4.90
C PRO A 74 5.39 4.25 -5.21
N PHE A 75 4.77 3.34 -4.47
CA PHE A 75 4.87 1.91 -4.72
C PHE A 75 3.53 1.25 -4.40
N ALA A 76 3.20 0.19 -5.13
CA ALA A 76 2.00 -0.61 -4.91
C ALA A 76 2.39 -2.07 -4.62
N VAL A 77 1.65 -2.69 -3.73
CA VAL A 77 1.80 -4.09 -3.34
C VAL A 77 0.52 -4.81 -3.70
N GLY A 78 0.60 -6.02 -4.22
CA GLY A 78 -0.56 -6.88 -4.44
C GLY A 78 -0.23 -8.35 -4.24
N GLY A 79 -1.28 -9.14 -4.04
CA GLY A 79 -1.13 -10.57 -3.74
C GLY A 79 -0.72 -10.79 -2.29
N VAL A 80 -1.10 -9.89 -1.38
CA VAL A 80 -0.83 -10.03 0.07
C VAL A 80 -1.78 -11.07 0.67
N ILE A 81 -3.01 -11.16 0.13
CA ILE A 81 -4.01 -12.14 0.54
C ILE A 81 -3.90 -13.41 -0.31
N SER A 82 -3.80 -14.55 0.36
CA SER A 82 -3.74 -15.87 -0.27
C SER A 82 -5.00 -16.18 -1.08
N ARG A 83 -4.82 -16.37 -2.39
CA ARG A 83 -5.88 -16.88 -3.28
C ARG A 83 -6.39 -18.24 -2.83
N ALA A 84 -5.52 -19.09 -2.28
CA ALA A 84 -5.90 -20.40 -1.75
C ALA A 84 -6.83 -20.26 -0.53
N ALA A 85 -6.56 -19.30 0.36
CA ALA A 85 -7.47 -18.98 1.47
C ALA A 85 -8.82 -18.45 0.96
N LEU A 86 -8.83 -17.60 -0.07
CA LEU A 86 -10.07 -17.06 -0.66
C LEU A 86 -10.93 -18.10 -1.38
N ARG A 87 -10.33 -19.21 -1.84
CA ARG A 87 -11.03 -20.36 -2.44
C ARG A 87 -11.62 -21.30 -1.39
N ASN A 88 -11.29 -21.14 -0.11
CA ASN A 88 -11.84 -21.99 0.95
C ASN A 88 -13.38 -21.87 1.00
N PRO A 89 -14.14 -22.98 1.07
CA PRO A 89 -15.60 -22.97 1.07
C PRO A 89 -16.22 -22.10 2.18
N ILE A 90 -15.59 -22.05 3.36
CA ILE A 90 -16.06 -21.26 4.50
C ILE A 90 -15.93 -19.78 4.17
N VAL A 91 -14.78 -19.36 3.62
CA VAL A 91 -14.52 -17.98 3.20
C VAL A 91 -15.45 -17.57 2.06
N ARG A 92 -15.62 -18.44 1.06
CA ARG A 92 -16.46 -18.18 -0.12
C ARG A 92 -17.95 -17.99 0.21
N ARG A 93 -18.43 -18.49 1.36
CA ARG A 93 -19.84 -18.34 1.77
C ARG A 93 -20.20 -16.91 2.21
N TYR A 94 -19.22 -16.07 2.54
CA TYR A 94 -19.46 -14.68 2.91
C TYR A 94 -19.61 -13.80 1.66
N ARG A 95 -20.75 -13.10 1.57
CA ARG A 95 -21.06 -12.16 0.46
C ARG A 95 -20.36 -10.81 0.59
N ASP A 96 -20.12 -10.40 1.83
CA ASP A 96 -19.44 -9.15 2.17
C ASP A 96 -17.95 -9.29 1.87
N HIS A 97 -17.46 -8.39 1.04
CA HIS A 97 -16.09 -8.33 0.57
C HIS A 97 -15.07 -8.21 1.71
N ASP A 98 -15.33 -7.29 2.64
CA ASP A 98 -14.40 -6.95 3.71
C ASP A 98 -14.33 -8.08 4.74
N LYS A 99 -15.48 -8.69 5.05
CA LYS A 99 -15.53 -9.88 5.92
C LYS A 99 -14.81 -11.06 5.30
N ARG A 100 -14.93 -11.24 3.98
CA ARG A 100 -14.28 -12.32 3.26
C ARG A 100 -12.77 -12.14 3.24
N HIS A 101 -12.29 -10.91 3.06
CA HIS A 101 -10.88 -10.54 3.19
C HIS A 101 -10.32 -10.77 4.58
N PHE A 102 -11.01 -10.28 5.60
CA PHE A 102 -10.60 -10.47 6.99
C PHE A 102 -10.48 -11.96 7.33
N LEU A 103 -11.47 -12.77 6.91
CA LEU A 103 -11.46 -14.21 7.17
C LEU A 103 -10.35 -14.94 6.38
N ALA A 104 -10.11 -14.55 5.13
CA ALA A 104 -9.01 -15.10 4.33
C ALA A 104 -7.63 -14.77 4.95
N ALA A 105 -7.43 -13.52 5.38
CA ALA A 105 -6.23 -13.10 6.09
C ALA A 105 -6.05 -13.86 7.41
N THR A 106 -7.14 -14.07 8.14
CA THR A 106 -7.15 -14.86 9.39
C THR A 106 -6.75 -16.31 9.12
N PHE A 107 -7.32 -16.95 8.11
CA PHE A 107 -6.93 -18.31 7.70
C PHE A 107 -5.49 -18.39 7.21
N GLN A 108 -5.00 -17.39 6.48
CA GLN A 108 -3.59 -17.30 6.09
C GLN A 108 -2.67 -17.27 7.32
N MET A 109 -3.02 -16.50 8.35
CA MET A 109 -2.24 -16.48 9.60
C MET A 109 -2.34 -17.81 10.35
N MET A 110 -3.51 -18.45 10.41
CA MET A 110 -3.72 -19.69 11.15
C MET A 110 -3.09 -20.92 10.48
N PHE A 111 -3.21 -21.05 9.16
CA PHE A 111 -2.86 -22.28 8.44
C PHE A 111 -1.65 -22.09 7.52
N PRO A 112 -0.52 -22.80 7.76
CA PRO A 112 0.69 -22.70 6.94
C PRO A 112 0.47 -22.91 5.44
N VAL A 113 -0.48 -23.77 5.07
CA VAL A 113 -0.83 -24.07 3.65
C VAL A 113 -1.28 -22.83 2.87
N TYR A 114 -1.66 -21.75 3.55
CA TYR A 114 -2.07 -20.50 2.92
C TYR A 114 -1.01 -19.38 3.03
N ARG A 115 0.14 -19.62 3.66
CA ARG A 115 1.16 -18.59 3.99
C ARG A 115 2.14 -18.25 2.88
N ASP A 116 2.05 -18.89 1.73
CA ASP A 116 2.95 -18.62 0.59
C ASP A 116 2.21 -17.94 -0.58
N PRO A 117 1.71 -16.70 -0.39
CA PRO A 117 1.14 -15.97 -1.50
C PRO A 117 2.25 -15.39 -2.38
N VAL A 118 2.02 -15.38 -3.69
CA VAL A 118 2.90 -14.70 -4.64
C VAL A 118 2.66 -13.19 -4.51
N ILE A 119 3.59 -12.47 -3.88
CA ILE A 119 3.48 -11.02 -3.67
C ILE A 119 4.19 -10.29 -4.83
N SER A 120 3.49 -9.35 -5.46
CA SER A 120 4.06 -8.40 -6.43
C SER A 120 4.26 -7.04 -5.79
N LEU A 121 5.39 -6.41 -6.12
CA LEU A 121 5.76 -5.08 -5.66
C LEU A 121 6.21 -4.24 -6.85
N CYS A 122 5.42 -3.24 -7.23
CA CYS A 122 5.78 -2.32 -8.31
C CYS A 122 6.18 -0.96 -7.72
N PHE A 123 7.31 -0.42 -8.16
CA PHE A 123 7.76 0.93 -7.82
C PHE A 123 7.53 1.91 -8.96
N GLY A 124 7.10 3.12 -8.63
CA GLY A 124 7.02 4.23 -9.56
C GLY A 124 8.32 5.03 -9.61
N GLY A 125 8.45 5.87 -10.64
CA GLY A 125 9.52 6.87 -10.69
C GLY A 125 9.40 7.87 -9.54
N ALA A 126 10.55 8.35 -9.06
CA ALA A 126 10.60 9.35 -7.99
C ALA A 126 10.00 10.69 -8.44
N LEU A 127 9.10 11.25 -7.62
CA LEU A 127 8.46 12.55 -7.80
C LEU A 127 9.13 13.56 -6.87
N ARG A 128 9.49 14.73 -7.40
CA ARG A 128 10.15 15.83 -6.66
C ARG A 128 9.54 17.16 -7.04
N GLY A 129 9.73 18.18 -6.21
CA GLY A 129 9.29 19.55 -6.49
C GLY A 129 7.81 19.62 -6.83
N ASP A 130 7.48 20.26 -7.95
CA ASP A 130 6.09 20.44 -8.42
C ASP A 130 5.37 19.11 -8.75
N CYS A 131 6.12 18.05 -9.05
CA CYS A 131 5.58 16.72 -9.27
C CYS A 131 5.23 15.98 -7.96
N ALA A 132 5.72 16.44 -6.80
CA ALA A 132 5.43 15.86 -5.49
C ALA A 132 4.09 16.36 -4.90
N THR A 133 3.13 16.68 -5.77
CA THR A 133 1.77 17.11 -5.44
C THR A 133 0.78 15.95 -5.57
N ARG A 134 -0.43 16.12 -5.04
CA ARG A 134 -1.45 15.08 -4.94
C ARG A 134 -1.84 14.53 -6.29
N ALA A 135 -2.14 15.38 -7.26
CA ALA A 135 -2.63 14.91 -8.56
C ALA A 135 -1.62 14.00 -9.29
N PRO A 136 -0.33 14.39 -9.44
CA PRO A 136 0.68 13.50 -10.03
C PRO A 136 0.94 12.23 -9.21
N VAL A 137 0.97 12.33 -7.87
CA VAL A 137 1.16 11.16 -6.99
C VAL A 137 0.00 10.17 -7.14
N LEU A 138 -1.25 10.65 -7.12
CA LEU A 138 -2.42 9.79 -7.27
C LEU A 138 -2.50 9.17 -8.66
N ALA A 139 -2.17 9.92 -9.72
CA ALA A 139 -2.12 9.38 -11.08
C ALA A 139 -1.06 8.27 -11.19
N ARG A 140 0.14 8.51 -10.63
CA ARG A 140 1.22 7.50 -10.62
C ARG A 140 0.84 6.26 -9.81
N MET A 141 0.14 6.44 -8.69
CA MET A 141 -0.37 5.33 -7.88
C MET A 141 -1.44 4.53 -8.63
N ALA A 142 -2.35 5.18 -9.35
CA ALA A 142 -3.35 4.49 -10.16
C ALA A 142 -2.69 3.61 -11.24
N ASP A 143 -1.64 4.12 -11.91
CA ASP A 143 -0.86 3.34 -12.88
C ASP A 143 -0.14 2.14 -12.22
N LEU A 144 0.38 2.33 -11.01
CA LEU A 144 1.02 1.25 -10.25
C LEU A 144 0.04 0.17 -9.82
N VAL A 145 -1.14 0.57 -9.33
CA VAL A 145 -2.21 -0.33 -8.92
C VAL A 145 -2.67 -1.20 -10.09
N ARG A 146 -2.83 -0.62 -11.28
CA ARG A 146 -3.15 -1.38 -12.51
C ARG A 146 -2.03 -2.35 -12.90
N ARG A 147 -0.76 -1.90 -12.88
CA ARG A 147 0.39 -2.77 -13.20
C ARG A 147 0.52 -3.95 -12.26
N VAL A 148 0.39 -3.74 -10.95
CA VAL A 148 0.38 -4.82 -9.96
C VAL A 148 -0.73 -5.82 -10.25
N HIS A 149 -1.94 -5.34 -10.57
CA HIS A 149 -3.06 -6.22 -10.92
C HIS A 149 -2.75 -7.08 -12.14
N GLU A 150 -2.20 -6.49 -13.20
CA GLU A 150 -1.81 -7.18 -14.42
C GLU A 150 -0.70 -8.22 -14.19
N GLU A 151 0.36 -7.86 -13.45
CA GLU A 151 1.45 -8.77 -13.08
C GLU A 151 0.92 -9.97 -12.27
N GLN A 152 -0.03 -9.74 -11.36
CA GLN A 152 -0.62 -10.80 -10.55
C GLN A 152 -1.53 -11.74 -11.36
N ARG A 153 -2.19 -11.22 -12.40
CA ARG A 153 -2.97 -12.04 -13.33
C ARG A 153 -2.07 -12.94 -14.19
N THR A 154 -0.95 -12.43 -14.68
CA THR A 154 -0.01 -13.22 -15.49
C THR A 154 0.69 -14.30 -14.66
N LEU A 155 1.14 -13.97 -13.45
CA LEU A 155 1.73 -14.92 -12.51
C LEU A 155 0.74 -16.04 -12.12
N SER A 156 -0.55 -15.71 -11.96
CA SER A 156 -1.59 -16.70 -11.66
C SER A 156 -1.94 -17.60 -12.86
N ALA A 157 -1.71 -17.15 -14.09
CA ALA A 157 -2.02 -17.90 -15.31
C ALA A 157 -0.90 -18.87 -15.71
N GLY A 158 0.35 -18.61 -15.31
CA GLY A 158 1.51 -19.47 -15.61
C GLY A 158 1.77 -20.60 -14.61
N GLY A 159 0.97 -20.71 -13.54
CA GLY A 159 1.17 -21.69 -12.45
C GLY A 159 0.11 -22.80 -12.36
N GLY A 160 -0.54 -23.12 -13.49
CA GLY A 160 -1.57 -24.17 -13.59
C GLY A 160 -1.03 -25.47 -14.14
#